data_AF-A0A8S2RY87-F1
#
_entry.id   AF-A0A8S2RY87-F1
#
_cell.length_a   1.000
_cell.length_b   1.000
_cell.length_c   1.000
_cell.angle_alpha   90.00
_cell.angle_beta   90.00
_cell.angle_gamma   90.00
#
_symmetry.space_group_name_H-M   'P 1'
#
loop_
_entity.id
_entity.type
_entity.pdbx_description
1 polymer ?
#
loop_
_entity_poly.entity_id
_entity_poly.type
_entity_poly.pdbx_seq_one_letter_code
_entity_poly.pdbx_strand_id
1 'polypeptide(L)'
;APGPGVQEPWCSLTSNFDTDRQWGFCDLSVTDTTIYDICRGQLQTLRCPPGYVIDVTTADYAAKPDGNIGADACVYDTSDCFQSDSSTIQNSCAGKPSCTVFHFAKTLATCENRPSAYLHI
;
A
#
# COMPACT_ATOMS: atom_id res chain seq x y z
N ALA A 1 10.54 28.70 11.44
CA ALA A 1 10.22 28.44 12.86
C ALA A 1 8.98 27.54 12.90
N PRO A 2 9.05 26.31 13.45
CA PRO A 2 7.87 25.47 13.65
C PRO A 2 7.09 25.93 14.90
N GLY A 3 5.75 25.82 14.84
CA GLY A 3 4.79 26.32 15.84
C GLY A 3 4.66 25.46 17.10
N PRO A 4 3.76 25.84 18.03
CA PRO A 4 3.76 25.33 19.40
C PRO A 4 3.09 23.95 19.51
N GLY A 5 3.84 22.97 20.01
CA GLY A 5 3.27 21.90 20.84
C GLY A 5 2.99 20.53 20.22
N VAL A 6 3.64 20.13 19.13
CA VAL A 6 3.72 18.70 18.80
C VAL A 6 4.82 18.09 19.67
N GLN A 7 4.46 17.31 20.70
CA GLN A 7 5.44 16.37 21.27
C GLN A 7 5.70 15.34 20.17
N GLU A 8 6.82 15.47 19.48
CA GLU A 8 7.24 14.45 18.51
C GLU A 8 7.47 13.15 19.30
N PRO A 9 6.69 12.08 19.04
CA PRO A 9 6.89 10.82 19.71
C PRO A 9 8.28 10.30 19.37
N TRP A 10 8.87 9.52 20.26
CA TRP A 10 10.13 8.85 19.98
C TRP A 10 9.87 7.49 19.29
N CYS A 11 10.72 7.14 18.34
CA CYS A 11 10.71 5.87 17.63
C CYS A 11 12.01 5.12 17.93
N SER A 12 11.91 3.81 18.20
CA SER A 12 13.09 2.93 18.26
C SER A 12 13.68 2.78 16.86
N LEU A 13 15.00 2.94 16.73
CA LEU A 13 15.70 2.75 15.45
C LEU A 13 16.17 1.31 15.25
N THR A 14 15.92 0.42 16.22
CA THR A 14 16.28 -0.99 16.16
C THR A 14 15.14 -1.88 16.65
N SER A 15 15.26 -3.19 16.41
CA SER A 15 14.30 -4.19 16.87
C SER A 15 14.33 -4.44 18.38
N ASN A 16 15.37 -4.00 19.11
CA ASN A 16 15.49 -4.17 20.55
C ASN A 16 16.14 -2.93 21.21
N PHE A 17 15.30 -1.96 21.54
CA PHE A 17 15.72 -0.71 22.18
C PHE A 17 16.44 -0.93 23.52
N ASP A 18 16.01 -1.89 24.34
CA ASP A 18 16.59 -2.10 25.68
C ASP A 18 18.07 -2.48 25.60
N THR A 19 18.46 -3.17 24.53
CA THR A 19 19.85 -3.57 24.25
C THR A 19 20.62 -2.47 23.54
N ASP A 20 20.06 -1.90 22.47
CA ASP A 20 20.80 -1.02 21.56
C ASP A 20 20.75 0.46 21.97
N ARG A 21 19.68 0.87 22.67
CA ARG A 21 19.38 2.24 23.14
C ARG A 21 19.41 3.32 22.06
N GLN A 22 19.11 2.96 20.82
CA GLN A 22 19.04 3.88 19.70
C GLN A 22 17.60 4.32 19.44
N TRP A 23 17.35 5.62 19.52
CA TRP A 23 16.05 6.24 19.27
C TRP A 23 16.20 7.55 18.51
N GLY A 24 15.12 7.98 17.87
CA GLY A 24 15.00 9.31 17.25
C GLY A 24 13.58 9.84 17.41
N PHE A 25 13.37 11.10 17.05
CA PHE A 25 12.01 11.64 16.95
C PHE A 25 11.35 11.05 15.70
N CYS A 26 10.13 10.53 15.86
CA CYS A 26 9.32 10.11 14.74
C CYS A 26 8.92 11.35 13.96
N ASP A 27 9.34 11.44 12.71
CA ASP A 27 8.76 12.41 11.81
C ASP A 27 7.36 11.93 11.38
N LEU A 28 6.34 12.32 12.14
CA LEU A 28 4.95 12.02 11.81
C LEU A 28 4.49 12.71 10.51
N SER A 29 5.29 13.61 9.95
CA SER A 29 5.02 14.21 8.64
C SER A 29 5.51 13.35 7.47
N VAL A 30 6.29 12.29 7.74
CA VAL A 30 6.73 11.29 6.75
C VAL A 30 5.86 10.04 6.85
N THR A 31 4.55 10.20 6.86
CA THR A 31 3.64 9.16 6.38
C THR A 31 3.29 9.50 4.95
N ASP A 32 4.23 9.27 4.02
CA ASP A 32 3.93 9.34 2.58
C ASP A 32 3.06 8.12 2.23
N THR A 33 1.78 8.19 2.60
CA THR A 33 0.79 7.21 2.22
C THR A 33 0.44 7.46 0.76
N THR A 34 1.24 6.87 -0.12
CA THR A 34 0.97 6.91 -1.56
C THR A 34 0.01 5.79 -1.93
N ILE A 35 -1.12 6.16 -2.54
CA ILE A 35 -2.12 5.22 -3.04
C ILE A 35 -1.85 4.93 -4.52
N TYR A 36 -1.95 3.67 -4.92
CA TYR A 36 -1.79 3.23 -6.30
C TYR A 36 -2.99 2.40 -6.77
N ASP A 37 -3.60 2.82 -7.89
CA ASP A 37 -4.57 2.01 -8.64
C ASP A 37 -3.87 1.39 -9.86
N ILE A 38 -3.64 0.08 -9.82
CA ILE A 38 -2.90 -0.65 -10.85
C ILE A 38 -3.90 -1.34 -11.76
N CYS A 39 -4.03 -0.85 -13.00
CA CYS A 39 -4.96 -1.42 -13.97
C CYS A 39 -4.54 -2.83 -14.39
N ARG A 40 -5.52 -3.57 -14.91
CA ARG A 40 -5.29 -4.93 -15.40
C ARG A 40 -4.18 -5.01 -16.45
N GLY A 41 -3.20 -5.87 -16.21
CA GLY A 41 -2.06 -6.08 -17.10
C GLY A 41 -0.98 -5.00 -17.01
N GLN A 42 -1.09 -4.06 -16.07
CA GLN A 42 -0.04 -3.07 -15.80
C GLN A 42 0.86 -3.50 -14.65
N LEU A 43 2.06 -2.93 -14.65
CA LEU A 43 3.01 -2.97 -13.54
C LEU A 43 3.15 -1.58 -12.93
N GLN A 44 3.32 -1.54 -11.61
CA GLN A 44 3.62 -0.34 -10.86
C GLN A 44 4.87 -0.57 -10.01
N THR A 45 5.78 0.38 -10.02
CA THR A 45 6.95 0.36 -9.14
C THR A 45 6.70 1.24 -7.94
N LEU A 46 6.63 0.62 -6.76
CA LEU A 46 6.60 1.27 -5.46
C LEU A 46 8.04 1.63 -5.09
N ARG A 47 8.29 2.89 -4.71
CA ARG A 47 9.63 3.36 -4.32
C ARG A 47 9.51 4.26 -3.12
N CYS A 48 10.38 4.03 -2.14
CA CYS A 48 10.56 4.93 -1.01
C CYS A 48 11.81 5.79 -1.20
N PRO A 49 11.87 6.97 -0.55
CA PRO A 49 13.08 7.76 -0.47
C PRO A 49 14.25 6.99 0.17
N PRO A 50 15.51 7.44 -0.02
CA PRO A 50 16.67 6.80 0.60
C PRO A 50 16.54 6.73 2.13
N GLY A 51 16.79 5.55 2.71
CA GLY A 51 16.67 5.31 4.15
C GLY A 51 15.29 4.85 4.62
N TYR A 52 14.29 4.85 3.74
CA TYR A 52 12.95 4.37 4.03
C TYR A 52 12.66 3.05 3.33
N VAL A 53 11.74 2.29 3.89
CA VAL A 53 11.25 1.02 3.34
C VAL A 53 9.75 1.08 3.16
N ILE A 54 9.25 0.32 2.20
CA ILE A 54 7.81 0.21 1.93
C ILE A 54 7.15 -0.45 3.14
N ASP A 55 6.11 0.19 3.65
CA ASP A 55 5.14 -0.40 4.56
C ASP A 55 3.80 -0.51 3.83
N VAL A 56 3.30 -1.73 3.66
CA VAL A 56 2.06 -1.98 2.92
C VAL A 56 0.92 -2.04 3.93
N THR A 57 0.14 -0.97 4.00
CA THR A 57 -1.00 -0.86 4.92
C THR A 57 -2.18 -1.72 4.45
N THR A 58 -2.47 -1.66 3.16
CA THR A 58 -3.62 -2.30 2.51
C THR A 58 -3.25 -2.67 1.08
N ALA A 59 -3.75 -3.79 0.58
CA ALA A 59 -3.75 -4.08 -0.85
C ALA A 59 -4.97 -4.93 -1.19
N ASP A 60 -5.88 -4.38 -1.99
CA ASP A 60 -7.17 -4.98 -2.28
C ASP A 60 -7.42 -5.02 -3.79
N TYR A 61 -7.86 -6.17 -4.29
CA TYR A 61 -8.39 -6.24 -5.65
C TYR A 61 -9.79 -5.68 -5.67
N ALA A 62 -10.06 -4.82 -6.65
CA ALA A 62 -11.37 -4.22 -6.84
C ALA A 62 -12.06 -4.78 -8.09
N ALA A 63 -13.37 -5.02 -7.99
CA ALA A 63 -14.24 -5.37 -9.10
C ALA A 63 -15.35 -4.32 -9.24
N LYS A 64 -15.56 -3.86 -10.48
CA LYS A 64 -16.61 -2.88 -10.77
C LYS A 64 -18.01 -3.49 -10.59
N PRO A 65 -19.00 -2.70 -10.15
CA PRO A 65 -20.39 -3.15 -9.99
C PRO A 65 -20.99 -3.73 -11.28
N ASP A 66 -20.67 -3.11 -12.42
CA ASP A 66 -21.11 -3.49 -13.77
C ASP A 66 -20.24 -4.59 -14.41
N GLY A 67 -19.17 -5.01 -13.73
CA GLY A 67 -18.20 -5.98 -14.25
C GLY A 67 -17.25 -5.41 -15.31
N ASN A 68 -17.17 -4.08 -15.47
CA ASN A 68 -16.22 -3.46 -16.39
C ASN A 68 -14.77 -3.76 -15.97
N ILE A 69 -13.95 -4.16 -16.95
CA ILE A 69 -12.53 -4.48 -16.82
C ILE A 69 -11.69 -3.77 -17.89
N GLY A 70 -12.27 -2.75 -18.54
CA GLY A 70 -11.62 -1.92 -19.53
C GLY A 70 -10.45 -1.12 -18.96
N ALA A 71 -9.71 -0.45 -19.84
CA ALA A 71 -8.59 0.39 -19.45
C ALA A 71 -8.99 1.61 -18.60
N ASP A 72 -10.26 1.99 -18.63
CA ASP A 72 -10.89 3.04 -17.84
C ASP A 72 -11.46 2.54 -16.51
N ALA A 73 -11.55 1.23 -16.31
CA ALA A 73 -12.14 0.61 -15.12
C ALA A 73 -11.21 0.59 -13.90
N CYS A 74 -10.02 1.19 -13.99
CA CYS A 74 -9.01 1.20 -12.93
C CYS A 74 -8.93 2.52 -12.15
N VAL A 75 -10.08 3.16 -11.96
CA VAL A 75 -10.22 4.33 -11.11
C VAL A 75 -10.92 3.89 -9.84
N TYR A 76 -10.33 4.20 -8.68
CA TYR A 76 -10.95 3.91 -7.40
C TYR A 76 -12.38 4.46 -7.29
N ASP A 77 -13.32 3.61 -6.89
CA ASP A 77 -14.67 4.02 -6.51
C ASP A 77 -15.10 3.29 -5.23
N THR A 78 -15.71 4.03 -4.30
CA THR A 78 -16.21 3.48 -3.03
C THR A 78 -17.33 2.45 -3.20
N SER A 79 -18.00 2.42 -4.35
CA SER A 79 -19.05 1.45 -4.69
C SER A 79 -18.50 0.14 -5.26
N ASP A 80 -17.19 0.07 -5.53
CA ASP A 80 -16.56 -1.15 -6.02
C ASP A 80 -16.56 -2.24 -4.94
N CYS A 81 -16.54 -3.49 -5.40
CA CYS A 81 -16.36 -4.60 -4.49
C CYS A 81 -14.87 -4.89 -4.30
N PHE A 82 -14.43 -4.98 -3.06
CA PHE A 82 -13.03 -5.19 -2.70
C PHE A 82 -12.80 -6.58 -2.10
N GLN A 83 -11.71 -7.22 -2.52
CA GLN A 83 -11.22 -8.46 -1.93
C GLN A 83 -9.74 -8.31 -1.56
N SER A 84 -9.44 -8.47 -0.27
CA SER A 84 -8.08 -8.25 0.21
C SER A 84 -7.09 -9.30 -0.26
N ASP A 85 -5.90 -8.83 -0.62
CA ASP A 85 -4.69 -9.62 -0.89
C ASP A 85 -3.45 -8.99 -0.22
N SER A 86 -3.69 -8.22 0.84
CA SER A 86 -2.68 -7.45 1.58
C SER A 86 -1.49 -8.30 2.00
N SER A 87 -1.71 -9.53 2.47
CA SER A 87 -0.64 -10.43 2.91
C SER A 87 0.33 -10.81 1.78
N THR A 88 -0.17 -11.01 0.56
CA THR A 88 0.64 -11.34 -0.62
C THR A 88 1.55 -10.17 -1.00
N ILE A 89 1.00 -8.96 -1.02
CA ILE A 89 1.74 -7.74 -1.36
C ILE A 89 2.69 -7.33 -0.23
N GLN A 90 2.28 -7.46 1.03
CA GLN A 90 3.14 -7.28 2.21
C GLN A 90 4.37 -8.18 2.13
N ASN A 91 4.18 -9.50 1.94
CA ASN A 91 5.31 -10.44 1.81
C ASN A 91 6.23 -10.13 0.63
N SER A 92 5.70 -9.50 -0.42
CA SER A 92 6.44 -9.18 -1.63
C SER A 92 7.23 -7.87 -1.52
N CYS A 93 6.66 -6.85 -0.88
CA CYS A 93 7.15 -5.48 -0.93
C CYS A 93 7.58 -4.89 0.42
N ALA A 94 6.99 -5.33 1.53
CA ALA A 94 7.27 -4.74 2.83
C ALA A 94 8.76 -4.89 3.21
N GLY A 95 9.32 -3.85 3.83
CA GLY A 95 10.72 -3.83 4.24
C GLY A 95 11.72 -3.64 3.10
N LYS A 96 11.26 -3.42 1.86
CA LYS A 96 12.13 -3.13 0.71
C LYS A 96 12.08 -1.64 0.35
N PRO A 97 13.18 -1.04 -0.12
CA PRO A 97 13.17 0.35 -0.59
C PRO A 97 12.45 0.53 -1.94
N SER A 98 12.31 -0.56 -2.71
CA SER A 98 11.57 -0.58 -3.96
C SER A 98 10.98 -1.96 -4.26
N CYS A 99 9.79 -1.99 -4.82
CA CYS A 99 9.09 -3.20 -5.22
C CYS A 99 8.33 -2.97 -6.53
N THR A 100 8.21 -3.99 -7.38
CA THR A 100 7.36 -3.94 -8.57
C THR A 100 6.18 -4.86 -8.37
N VAL A 101 4.97 -4.31 -8.46
CA VAL A 101 3.72 -5.06 -8.38
C VAL A 101 3.09 -5.11 -9.76
N PHE A 102 2.61 -6.29 -10.15
CA PHE A 102 1.88 -6.49 -11.40
C PHE A 102 0.47 -6.97 -11.10
N HIS A 103 -0.52 -6.34 -11.70
CA HIS A 103 -1.90 -6.81 -11.60
C HIS A 103 -2.16 -7.93 -12.60
N PHE A 104 -2.24 -9.16 -12.10
CA PHE A 104 -2.83 -10.27 -12.83
C PHE A 104 -4.34 -10.29 -12.63
N ALA A 105 -5.08 -10.57 -13.69
CA ALA A 105 -6.53 -10.74 -13.60
C ALA A 105 -6.87 -11.87 -12.60
N LYS A 106 -7.63 -11.54 -11.56
CA LYS A 106 -8.02 -12.45 -10.49
C LYS A 106 -9.54 -12.54 -10.42
N THR A 107 -10.06 -13.73 -10.19
CA THR A 107 -11.49 -13.92 -9.92
C THR A 107 -11.72 -13.71 -8.43
N LEU A 108 -12.58 -12.77 -8.07
CA LEU A 108 -12.83 -12.38 -6.69
C LEU A 108 -14.03 -13.13 -6.13
N ALA A 109 -13.77 -14.20 -5.37
CA ALA A 109 -14.79 -15.04 -4.75
C ALA A 109 -15.75 -14.26 -3.83
N THR A 110 -15.23 -13.24 -3.12
CA THR A 110 -16.04 -12.36 -2.26
C THR A 110 -16.89 -11.35 -3.04
N CYS A 111 -16.56 -11.14 -4.32
CA CYS A 111 -17.29 -10.26 -5.23
C CYS A 111 -18.10 -11.04 -6.25
N GLU A 112 -18.75 -12.12 -5.82
CA GLU A 112 -19.61 -12.97 -6.67
C GLU A 112 -18.86 -13.58 -7.88
N ASN A 113 -17.56 -13.87 -7.69
CA ASN A 113 -16.67 -14.35 -8.75
C ASN A 113 -16.50 -13.38 -9.93
N ARG A 114 -16.68 -12.07 -9.70
CA ARG A 114 -16.35 -11.06 -10.71
C ARG A 114 -14.84 -10.98 -10.94
N PRO A 115 -14.41 -10.65 -12.18
CA PRO A 115 -13.01 -10.41 -12.46
C PRO A 115 -12.55 -9.09 -11.80
N SER A 116 -11.31 -9.06 -11.34
CA SER A 116 -10.67 -7.84 -10.87
C SER A 116 -10.46 -6.85 -12.03
N ALA A 117 -10.83 -5.60 -11.80
CA ALA A 117 -10.60 -4.49 -12.71
C ALA A 117 -9.24 -3.83 -12.45
N TYR A 118 -8.89 -3.66 -11.18
CA TYR A 118 -7.61 -3.09 -10.74
C TYR A 118 -7.20 -3.59 -9.35
N LEU A 119 -5.95 -3.31 -8.97
CA LEU A 119 -5.40 -3.56 -7.63
C LEU A 119 -5.15 -2.20 -6.97
N HIS A 120 -5.79 -1.99 -5.83
CA HIS A 120 -5.66 -0.79 -5.00
C HIS A 120 -4.68 -1.06 -3.88
N ILE A 121 -3.61 -0.26 -3.77
CA ILE A 121 -2.56 -0.40 -2.75
C ILE A 121 -2.38 0.93 -2.04
#